data_AF-A0A382MBN8-F1
#
_entry.id   AF-A0A382MBN8-F1
#
_cell.length_a   1.000
_cell.length_b   1.000
_cell.length_c   1.000
_cell.angle_alpha   90.00
_cell.angle_beta   90.00
_cell.angle_gamma   90.00
#
_symmetry.space_group_name_H-M   'P 1'
#
loop_
_entity.id
_entity.type
_entity.pdbx_description
1 polymer ?
#
loop_
_entity_poly.entity_id
_entity_poly.type
_entity_poly.pdbx_seq_one_letter_code
_entity_poly.pdbx_strand_id
1 'polypeptide(L)' 'MNNETDSQLALEKIRTFSSMDDSLLERVRLTGLEPVLPSVYKTGVAAQSTIAASALAASEMWRFRTGKTQDVSV' A
#
# COMPACT_ATOMS: atom_id res chain seq x y z
N MET A 1 -8.21 6.31 16.77
CA MET A 1 -7.86 5.67 15.49
C MET A 1 -6.37 5.47 15.52
N ASN A 2 -5.89 4.22 15.54
CA ASN A 2 -4.46 3.94 15.48
C ASN A 2 -3.96 4.25 14.06
N ASN A 3 -2.80 4.88 13.96
CA ASN A 3 -2.32 5.44 12.70
C ASN A 3 -1.93 4.37 11.67
N GLU A 4 -1.72 3.12 12.10
CA GLU A 4 -1.54 1.95 11.23
C GLU A 4 -2.78 1.69 10.35
N THR A 5 -3.97 1.90 10.91
CA THR A 5 -5.26 1.75 10.21
C THR A 5 -5.46 2.82 9.12
N ASP A 6 -4.84 4.00 9.26
CA ASP A 6 -5.01 5.06 8.26
C ASP A 6 -4.30 4.74 6.94
N SER A 7 -3.14 4.09 7.01
CA SER A 7 -2.40 3.67 5.80
C SER A 7 -3.12 2.54 5.08
N GLN A 8 -3.69 1.59 5.83
CA GLN A 8 -4.53 0.52 5.28
C GLN A 8 -5.76 1.10 4.59
N LEU A 9 -6.49 2.00 5.26
CA LEU A 9 -7.69 2.64 4.69
C LEU A 9 -7.36 3.48 3.45
N ALA A 10 -6.24 4.21 3.45
CA ALA A 10 -5.81 4.97 2.29
C ALA A 10 -5.48 4.04 1.11
N LEU A 11 -4.79 2.93 1.37
CA LEU A 11 -4.46 1.94 0.35
C LEU A 11 -5.71 1.26 -0.22
N GLU A 12 -6.68 0.88 0.61
CA GLU A 12 -7.98 0.33 0.18
C GLU A 12 -8.72 1.28 -0.77
N LYS A 13 -8.69 2.59 -0.48
CA LYS A 13 -9.29 3.61 -1.35
C LYS A 13 -8.56 3.71 -2.69
N ILE A 14 -7.23 3.71 -2.69
CA ILE A 14 -6.43 3.72 -3.92
C ILE A 14 -6.75 2.48 -4.76
N ARG A 15 -6.78 1.29 -4.13
CA ARG A 15 -7.12 0.01 -4.76
C ARG A 15 -8.50 0.04 -5.41
N THR A 16 -9.49 0.59 -4.71
CA THR A 16 -10.86 0.75 -5.24
C THR A 16 -10.87 1.66 -6.46
N PHE A 17 -10.15 2.79 -6.41
CA PHE A 17 -10.07 3.73 -7.53
C PHE A 17 -9.31 3.16 -8.73
N SER A 18 -8.28 2.34 -8.50
CA SER A 18 -7.47 1.71 -9.55
C SER A 18 -8.05 0.38 -10.06
N SER A 19 -9.18 -0.09 -9.51
CA SER A 19 -9.79 -1.38 -9.85
C SER A 19 -8.83 -2.58 -9.73
N MET A 20 -7.84 -2.49 -8.82
CA MET A 20 -6.92 -3.58 -8.51
C MET A 20 -7.67 -4.74 -7.84
N ASP A 21 -7.16 -5.97 -7.92
CA ASP A 21 -7.72 -7.12 -7.19
C ASP A 21 -7.63 -6.90 -5.66
N ASP A 22 -8.62 -7.37 -4.90
CA ASP A 22 -8.65 -7.23 -3.44
C ASP A 22 -7.62 -8.14 -2.75
N SER A 23 -7.36 -9.30 -3.35
CA SER A 23 -6.34 -10.26 -2.88
C SER A 23 -4.92 -9.70 -2.89
N LEU A 24 -4.69 -8.56 -3.55
CA LEU A 24 -3.40 -7.86 -3.52
C LEU A 24 -3.07 -7.27 -2.16
N LEU A 25 -4.08 -6.91 -1.37
CA LEU A 25 -3.87 -6.34 -0.04
C LEU A 25 -3.31 -7.37 0.95
N GLU A 26 -3.50 -8.67 0.68
CA GLU A 26 -2.90 -9.74 1.49
C GLU A 26 -1.38 -9.86 1.29
N ARG A 27 -0.85 -9.32 0.19
CA ARG A 27 0.57 -9.40 -0.20
C ARG A 27 1.38 -8.18 0.18
N VAL A 28 0.80 -7.23 0.91
CA VAL A 28 1.51 -6.04 1.36
C VAL A 28 1.63 -5.98 2.87
N ARG A 29 2.82 -5.62 3.33
CA ARG A 29 3.09 -5.29 4.73
C ARG A 29 3.45 -3.82 4.82
N LEU A 30 2.65 -3.06 5.57
CA LEU A 30 2.90 -1.66 5.88
C LEU A 30 3.66 -1.62 7.21
N THR A 31 4.90 -1.14 7.18
CA THR A 31 5.83 -1.12 8.32
C THR A 31 6.10 0.28 8.84
N GLY A 32 5.74 1.30 8.07
CA GLY A 32 5.80 2.70 8.43
C GLY A 32 4.89 3.03 9.61
N LEU A 33 5.48 3.66 10.61
CA LEU A 33 4.81 4.14 11.82
C LEU A 33 4.58 5.64 11.73
N GLU A 34 3.44 6.09 12.25
CA GLU A 34 3.02 7.49 12.23
C GLU A 34 2.76 8.00 13.66
N PRO A 35 2.92 9.31 13.91
CA PRO A 35 3.27 10.35 12.94
C PRO A 35 4.78 10.42 12.66
N VAL A 36 5.17 10.51 11.39
CA VAL A 36 6.59 10.73 11.01
C VAL A 36 7.04 12.17 11.30
N LEU A 37 6.12 13.15 11.24
CA LEU A 37 6.37 14.56 11.53
C LEU A 37 5.27 15.13 12.44
N PRO A 38 5.58 16.16 13.27
CA PRO A 38 4.58 16.87 14.06
C PRO A 38 3.76 17.81 13.16
N SER A 39 2.95 17.23 12.29
CA SER A 39 2.16 17.91 11.27
C SER A 39 0.71 17.43 11.34
N VAL A 40 -0.22 18.33 10.99
CA VAL A 40 -1.64 17.96 10.77
C VAL A 40 -1.83 17.21 9.46
N TYR A 41 -0.86 17.27 8.54
CA TYR A 41 -0.88 16.52 7.30
C TYR A 41 -0.27 15.14 7.52
N LYS A 42 -1.04 14.09 7.19
CA LYS A 42 -0.63 12.69 7.27
C LYS A 42 0.30 12.31 6.10
N THR A 43 1.44 12.97 5.99
CA THR A 43 2.36 12.84 4.84
C THR A 43 2.94 11.44 4.71
N GLY A 44 3.28 10.77 5.80
CA GLY A 44 3.81 9.41 5.70
C GLY A 44 2.72 8.37 5.42
N VAL A 45 1.46 8.58 5.84
CA VAL A 45 0.29 7.80 5.35
C VAL A 45 0.16 7.92 3.84
N ALA A 46 0.22 9.14 3.31
CA ALA A 46 0.15 9.39 1.87
C ALA A 46 1.33 8.74 1.12
N ALA A 47 2.55 8.85 1.68
CA ALA A 47 3.74 8.23 1.08
C ALA A 47 3.64 6.69 1.10
N GLN A 48 3.43 6.09 2.26
CA GLN A 48 3.37 4.64 2.43
C GLN A 48 2.27 4.01 1.57
N SER A 49 1.06 4.56 1.57
CA SER A 49 -0.07 4.00 0.77
C SER A 49 0.18 4.11 -0.75
N THR A 50 0.72 5.22 -1.24
CA THR A 50 1.00 5.39 -2.68
C THR A 50 2.17 4.53 -3.17
N ILE A 51 3.22 4.40 -2.35
CA ILE A 51 4.35 3.49 -2.62
C ILE A 51 3.87 2.04 -2.63
N ALA A 52 3.09 1.63 -1.62
CA ALA A 52 2.50 0.30 -1.54
C ALA A 52 1.64 -0.04 -2.76
N ALA A 53 0.75 0.86 -3.18
CA ALA A 53 -0.07 0.66 -4.38
C ALA A 53 0.78 0.48 -5.64
N SER A 54 1.80 1.32 -5.82
CA SER A 54 2.71 1.26 -6.98
C SER A 54 3.51 -0.06 -7.01
N ALA A 55 4.02 -0.48 -5.85
CA ALA A 55 4.77 -1.72 -5.71
C ALA A 55 3.89 -2.97 -5.94
N LEU A 56 2.64 -2.96 -5.45
CA LEU A 56 1.68 -4.03 -5.73
C LEU A 56 1.36 -4.13 -7.22
N ALA A 57 1.14 -2.99 -7.91
CA ALA A 57 0.94 -2.99 -9.36
C ALA A 57 2.16 -3.55 -10.12
N ALA A 58 3.37 -3.19 -9.70
CA ALA A 58 4.60 -3.74 -10.28
C ALA A 58 4.75 -5.26 -10.02
N SER A 59 4.38 -5.73 -8.83
CA SER A 59 4.36 -7.17 -8.48
C SER A 59 3.38 -7.93 -9.38
N GLU A 60 2.22 -7.35 -9.71
CA GLU A 60 1.26 -7.96 -10.63
C GLU A 60 1.78 -8.05 -12.06
N MET A 61 2.46 -7.01 -12.54
CA MET A 61 3.13 -7.04 -13.84
C MET A 61 4.24 -8.10 -13.87
N TRP A 62 4.96 -8.28 -12.76
CA TRP A 62 5.95 -9.35 -12.63
C TRP A 62 5.29 -10.74 -12.66
N ARG A 63 4.20 -10.94 -11.92
CA ARG A 63 3.42 -12.18 -11.94
C ARG A 63 2.89 -12.51 -13.31
N PHE A 64 2.34 -11.52 -14.03
CA PHE A 64 1.84 -11.71 -15.38
C PHE A 64 2.93 -12.18 -16.35
N ARG A 65 4.14 -11.63 -16.24
CA ARG A 65 5.27 -11.99 -17.12
C ARG A 65 5.93 -13.32 -16.76
N THR A 66 5.93 -13.71 -15.49
CA THR A 66 6.80 -14.81 -15.00
C THR A 66 6.04 -15.95 -14.34
N GLY A 67 4.76 -15.78 -14.05
CA GLY A 67 3.95 -16.69 -13.24
C GLY A 67 4.29 -16.69 -11.74
N LYS A 68 5.27 -15.88 -11.29
CA LYS A 68 5.73 -15.86 -9.89
C LYS A 68 5.08 -14.72 -9.11
N THR A 69 4.67 -14.98 -7.88
CA THR A 69 4.18 -13.95 -6.94
C THR A 69 5.33 -13.35 -6.13
N GLN A 70 5.14 -12.11 -5.68
CA GLN A 70 6.08 -11.42 -4.81
C GLN A 70 5.32 -10.61 -3.76
N ASP A 71 5.74 -10.75 -2.50
CA ASP A 71 5.26 -9.94 -1.39
C ASP A 71 5.95 -8.57 -1.38
N VAL A 72 5.22 -7.55 -0.96
CA VAL A 72 5.66 -6.16 -0.87
C VAL A 72 5.73 -5.76 0.59
N SER A 73 6.79 -5.07 0.98
CA SER A 73 6.89 -4.42 2.29
C SER A 73 7.35 -2.98 2.09
N VAL A 74 6.68 -2.05 2.77
CA VAL A 74 6.90 -0.60 2.68
C VAL A 74 7.02 -0.01 4.06
#